data_AF-A0A9K3JF07-F1
#
_entry.id   AF-A0A9K3JF07-F1
#
_cell.length_a   1.000
_cell.length_b   1.000
_cell.length_c   1.000
_cell.angle_alpha   90.00
_cell.angle_beta   90.00
_cell.angle_gamma   90.00
#
_symmetry.space_group_name_H-M   'P 1'
#
loop_
_entity.id
_entity.type
_entity.pdbx_description
1 polymer ?
#
loop_
_entity_poly.entity_id
_entity_poly.type
_entity_poly.pdbx_seq_one_letter_code
_entity_poly.pdbx_strand_id
1 'polypeptide(L)'
;MGELMQSLNENQRTAVKNIGFGSNHRWWLVKNYDPKTRVLNCGSYHIQITEELVNDIFGIPRGKVEIKEVERVRADSHEVVAEWKGQFENAPARLTHVQFKTYMQAQKANGGIFVLNFLLFYNTLLGETTTNSSINMRFLPAMHRGMEIRIFNQCEYMIRCLDRKVEGWSTNDCFLGPMPLLVVCSECLHNFLNTHLDYALKHILTHNID
;
A
#
# COMPACT_ATOMS: atom_id res chain seq x y z
N MET A 1 1.69 -0.32 -23.07
CA MET A 1 2.97 0.38 -22.80
C MET A 1 4.19 -0.55 -22.93
N GLY A 2 4.20 -1.74 -22.32
CA GLY A 2 5.31 -2.69 -22.47
C GLY A 2 5.58 -3.13 -23.93
N GLU A 3 4.53 -3.50 -24.67
CA GLU A 3 4.63 -3.87 -26.09
C GLU A 3 5.13 -2.71 -26.97
N LEU A 4 4.66 -1.49 -26.69
CA LEU A 4 5.11 -0.28 -27.38
C LEU A 4 6.60 -0.01 -27.13
N MET A 5 7.10 -0.14 -25.90
CA MET A 5 8.52 0.09 -25.59
C MET A 5 9.44 -0.94 -26.25
N GLN A 6 8.95 -2.16 -26.48
CA GLN A 6 9.69 -3.21 -27.18
C GLN A 6 9.80 -2.95 -28.68
N SER A 7 8.78 -2.31 -29.29
CA SER A 7 8.81 -1.95 -30.71
C SER A 7 9.64 -0.71 -31.05
N LEU A 8 10.14 0.04 -30.06
CA LEU A 8 11.01 1.20 -30.27
C LEU A 8 12.46 0.79 -30.58
N ASN A 9 13.22 1.67 -31.24
CA ASN A 9 14.68 1.49 -31.40
C ASN A 9 15.47 2.04 -30.19
N GLU A 10 16.78 1.81 -30.15
CA GLU A 10 17.69 2.19 -29.04
C GLU A 10 17.61 3.68 -28.70
N ASN A 11 17.65 4.54 -29.72
CA ASN A 11 17.65 5.99 -29.57
C ASN A 11 16.28 6.49 -29.09
N GLN A 12 15.19 5.93 -29.62
CA GLN A 12 13.83 6.22 -29.17
C GLN A 12 13.63 5.80 -27.71
N ARG A 13 14.04 4.58 -27.33
CA ARG A 13 13.99 4.14 -25.93
C ARG A 13 14.79 5.04 -25.01
N THR A 14 15.96 5.50 -25.46
CA THR A 14 16.83 6.41 -24.70
C THR A 14 16.18 7.77 -24.53
N ALA A 15 15.60 8.33 -25.60
CA ALA A 15 14.85 9.58 -25.54
C ALA A 15 13.64 9.48 -24.60
N VAL A 16 12.85 8.40 -24.71
CA VAL A 16 11.68 8.14 -23.84
C VAL A 16 12.12 7.98 -22.38
N LYS A 17 13.23 7.27 -22.11
CA LYS A 17 13.84 7.15 -20.77
C LYS A 17 14.34 8.49 -20.23
N ASN A 18 14.96 9.32 -21.07
CA ASN A 18 15.49 10.62 -20.68
C ASN A 18 14.39 11.63 -20.33
N ILE A 19 13.17 11.45 -20.87
CA ILE A 19 11.97 12.21 -20.45
C ILE A 19 11.19 11.51 -19.32
N GLY A 20 11.76 10.47 -18.71
CA GLY A 20 11.19 9.77 -17.55
C GLY A 20 10.26 8.60 -17.84
N PHE A 21 10.00 8.29 -19.12
CA PHE A 21 9.13 7.18 -19.52
C PHE A 21 9.97 5.94 -19.88
N GLY A 22 9.65 4.76 -19.35
CA GLY A 22 10.29 3.50 -19.78
C GLY A 22 11.01 2.71 -18.71
N SER A 23 11.15 3.24 -17.49
CA SER A 23 11.08 2.39 -16.30
C SER A 23 9.60 2.27 -15.93
N ASN A 24 9.12 1.08 -15.57
CA ASN A 24 7.79 0.94 -14.99
C ASN A 24 7.82 1.83 -13.73
N HIS A 25 7.21 3.02 -13.75
CA HIS A 25 7.39 4.05 -12.72
C HIS A 25 7.26 3.47 -11.30
N ARG A 26 6.31 2.55 -11.13
CA ARG A 26 6.13 1.71 -9.95
C ARG A 26 7.38 0.94 -9.49
N TRP A 27 8.11 0.30 -10.40
CA TRP A 27 9.36 -0.43 -10.08
C TRP A 27 10.51 0.52 -9.78
N TRP A 28 10.53 1.69 -10.42
CA TRP A 28 11.51 2.71 -10.09
C TRP A 28 11.33 3.19 -8.65
N LEU A 29 10.09 3.45 -8.22
CA LEU A 29 9.81 3.81 -6.83
C LEU A 29 10.28 2.75 -5.84
N VAL A 30 10.03 1.47 -6.12
CA VAL A 30 10.50 0.35 -5.28
C VAL A 30 12.03 0.33 -5.18
N LYS A 31 12.74 0.54 -6.30
CA LYS A 31 14.21 0.55 -6.32
C LYS A 31 14.84 1.74 -5.59
N ASN A 32 14.11 2.84 -5.46
CA ASN A 32 14.59 4.08 -4.85
C ASN A 32 14.08 4.27 -3.42
N TYR A 33 13.36 3.30 -2.88
CA TYR A 33 13.01 3.26 -1.47
C TYR A 33 14.08 2.49 -0.68
N ASP A 34 14.62 3.10 0.36
CA ASP A 34 15.52 2.44 1.31
C ASP A 34 14.71 1.97 2.54
N PRO A 35 14.54 0.65 2.75
CA PRO A 35 13.77 0.11 3.87
C PRO A 35 14.41 0.34 5.25
N LYS A 36 15.72 0.62 5.31
CA LYS A 36 16.41 0.86 6.59
C LYS A 36 16.20 2.27 7.09
N THR A 37 16.21 3.23 6.17
CA THR A 37 16.00 4.65 6.49
C THR A 37 14.55 5.09 6.27
N ARG A 38 13.75 4.28 5.59
CA ARG A 38 12.37 4.57 5.14
C ARG A 38 12.27 5.82 4.27
N VAL A 39 13.32 6.08 3.50
CA VAL A 39 13.40 7.22 2.59
C VAL A 39 13.13 6.76 1.16
N LEU A 40 12.18 7.41 0.51
CA LEU A 40 11.96 7.32 -0.93
C LEU A 40 12.73 8.45 -1.63
N ASN A 41 13.70 8.08 -2.46
CA ASN A 41 14.43 9.03 -3.30
C ASN A 41 13.64 9.29 -4.60
N CYS A 42 13.16 10.52 -4.77
CA CYS A 42 12.42 10.97 -5.95
C CYS A 42 13.29 11.74 -6.96
N GLY A 43 14.62 11.60 -6.87
CA GLY A 43 15.59 12.31 -7.68
C GLY A 43 15.97 13.66 -7.08
N SER A 44 15.20 14.70 -7.37
CA SER A 44 15.48 16.08 -6.89
C SER A 44 15.05 16.33 -5.44
N TYR A 45 14.26 15.43 -4.85
CA TYR A 45 13.79 15.51 -3.48
C TYR A 45 13.69 14.12 -2.86
N HIS A 46 13.62 14.08 -1.53
CA HIS A 46 13.53 12.85 -0.74
C HIS A 46 12.30 12.91 0.14
N ILE A 47 11.64 11.76 0.32
CA ILE A 47 10.45 11.63 1.16
C ILE A 47 10.76 10.66 2.29
N GLN A 48 10.73 11.14 3.52
CA GLN A 48 10.73 10.27 4.69
C GLN A 48 9.33 9.70 4.90
N ILE A 49 9.18 8.38 4.75
CA ILE A 49 7.91 7.71 5.04
C ILE A 49 7.82 7.51 6.56
N THR A 50 6.92 8.28 7.18
CA THR A 50 6.62 8.23 8.62
C THR A 50 5.18 7.77 8.85
N GLU A 51 4.87 7.34 10.08
CA GLU A 51 3.50 7.02 10.47
C GLU A 51 2.53 8.21 10.33
N GLU A 52 3.05 9.42 10.53
CA GLU A 52 2.31 10.68 10.33
C GLU A 52 1.96 10.89 8.87
N LEU A 53 2.95 10.79 7.97
CA LEU A 53 2.71 10.90 6.52
C LEU A 53 1.67 9.88 6.04
N VAL A 54 1.77 8.63 6.50
CA VAL A 54 0.81 7.57 6.14
C VAL A 54 -0.58 7.88 6.67
N ASN A 55 -0.70 8.41 7.90
CA ASN A 55 -1.96 8.83 8.47
C ASN A 55 -2.57 10.00 7.68
N ASP A 56 -1.78 10.98 7.30
CA ASP A 56 -2.24 12.16 6.56
C ASP A 56 -2.73 11.80 5.15
N ILE A 57 -2.02 10.89 4.47
CA ILE A 57 -2.36 10.46 3.10
C ILE A 57 -3.56 9.50 3.08
N PHE A 58 -3.58 8.51 3.96
CA PHE A 58 -4.55 7.40 3.89
C PHE A 58 -5.65 7.47 4.95
N GLY A 59 -5.54 8.35 5.94
CA GLY A 59 -6.49 8.46 7.05
C GLY A 59 -6.52 7.25 7.97
N ILE A 60 -5.52 6.35 7.91
CA ILE A 60 -5.53 5.11 8.71
C ILE A 60 -5.01 5.32 10.13
N PRO A 61 -5.50 4.58 11.13
CA PRO A 61 -5.18 4.84 12.53
C PRO A 61 -3.70 4.69 12.88
N ARG A 62 -3.17 5.67 13.63
CA ARG A 62 -1.86 5.64 14.29
C ARG A 62 -2.02 5.27 15.77
N GLY A 63 -2.56 4.08 16.02
CA GLY A 63 -2.77 3.57 17.36
C GLY A 63 -1.47 3.22 18.09
N LYS A 64 -1.57 2.82 19.36
CA LYS A 64 -0.41 2.48 20.21
C LYS A 64 -0.09 0.98 20.25
N VAL A 65 -0.98 0.15 19.73
CA VAL A 65 -0.85 -1.32 19.76
C VAL A 65 -0.23 -1.81 18.46
N GLU A 66 0.83 -2.60 18.57
CA GLU A 66 1.49 -3.22 17.42
C GLU A 66 0.62 -4.34 16.81
N ILE A 67 0.54 -4.40 15.49
CA ILE A 67 -0.03 -5.56 14.77
C ILE A 67 1.05 -6.62 14.59
N LYS A 68 0.89 -7.74 15.31
CA LYS A 68 1.77 -8.92 15.21
C LYS A 68 1.23 -9.93 14.22
N GLU A 69 2.00 -10.22 13.19
CA GLU A 69 1.63 -11.23 12.20
C GLU A 69 2.00 -12.64 12.67
N VAL A 70 1.24 -13.61 12.17
CA VAL A 70 1.59 -15.02 12.28
C VAL A 70 1.83 -15.57 10.88
N GLU A 71 2.96 -16.25 10.69
CA GLU A 71 3.40 -16.73 9.37
C GLU A 71 2.39 -17.70 8.74
N ARG A 72 1.75 -18.54 9.57
CA ARG A 72 0.72 -19.49 9.15
C ARG A 72 -0.48 -19.43 10.11
N VAL A 73 -1.64 -19.14 9.54
CA VAL A 73 -2.92 -19.12 10.26
C VAL A 73 -3.62 -20.47 10.06
N ARG A 74 -3.87 -21.22 11.14
CA ARG A 74 -4.66 -22.45 11.09
C ARG A 74 -6.12 -22.14 11.37
N ALA A 75 -7.04 -22.98 10.90
CA ALA A 75 -8.48 -22.71 11.04
C ALA A 75 -8.96 -22.68 12.50
N ASP A 76 -8.29 -23.46 13.35
CA ASP A 76 -8.53 -23.65 14.78
C ASP A 76 -7.56 -22.86 15.68
N SER A 77 -6.63 -22.09 15.10
CA SER A 77 -5.57 -21.46 15.89
C SER A 77 -6.01 -20.25 16.72
N HIS A 78 -7.16 -19.63 16.41
CA HIS A 78 -7.60 -18.40 17.08
C HIS A 78 -9.10 -18.17 16.96
N GLU A 79 -9.74 -17.64 18.02
CA GLU A 79 -11.19 -17.37 18.05
C GLU A 79 -11.67 -16.48 16.91
N VAL A 80 -10.96 -15.38 16.63
CA VAL A 80 -11.28 -14.45 15.54
C VAL A 80 -11.13 -15.11 14.16
N VAL A 81 -10.18 -16.04 14.00
CA VAL A 81 -10.00 -16.77 12.75
C VAL A 81 -11.15 -17.74 12.52
N ALA A 82 -11.55 -18.47 13.56
CA ALA A 82 -12.69 -19.38 13.50
C ALA A 82 -13.99 -18.62 13.22
N GLU A 83 -14.23 -17.51 13.90
CA GLU A 83 -15.38 -16.63 13.68
C GLU A 83 -15.41 -16.07 12.25
N TRP A 84 -14.26 -15.57 11.77
CA TRP A 84 -14.16 -15.05 10.41
C TRP A 84 -14.44 -16.13 9.36
N LYS A 85 -13.89 -17.34 9.51
CA LYS A 85 -14.11 -18.46 8.60
C LYS A 85 -15.54 -19.00 8.65
N GLY A 86 -16.17 -18.95 9.82
CA GLY A 86 -17.56 -19.40 10.02
C GLY A 86 -18.59 -18.63 9.18
N GLN A 87 -18.23 -17.44 8.66
CA GLN A 87 -19.06 -16.67 7.73
C GLN A 87 -19.30 -17.37 6.39
N PHE A 88 -18.52 -18.40 6.06
CA PHE A 88 -18.52 -19.02 4.75
C PHE A 88 -18.85 -20.51 4.85
N GLU A 89 -20.13 -20.82 5.03
CA GLU A 89 -20.65 -22.19 5.21
C GLU A 89 -20.28 -23.16 4.07
N ASN A 90 -19.93 -22.65 2.88
CA ASN A 90 -19.49 -23.42 1.71
C ASN A 90 -18.37 -22.72 0.91
N ALA A 91 -17.48 -21.97 1.58
CA ALA A 91 -16.41 -21.27 0.84
C ALA A 91 -15.50 -22.24 0.09
N PRO A 92 -14.98 -21.82 -1.08
CA PRO A 92 -13.82 -22.50 -1.65
C PRO A 92 -12.70 -22.54 -0.59
N ALA A 93 -11.84 -23.56 -0.65
CA ALA A 93 -10.65 -23.68 0.22
C ALA A 93 -9.78 -22.41 0.25
N ARG A 94 -9.99 -21.52 -0.72
CA ARG A 94 -9.29 -20.28 -0.91
C ARG A 94 -10.23 -19.18 -1.40
N LEU A 95 -10.39 -18.14 -0.59
CA LEU A 95 -11.16 -16.95 -0.94
C LEU A 95 -10.27 -15.92 -1.64
N THR A 96 -10.61 -15.56 -2.88
CA THR A 96 -9.92 -14.51 -3.62
C THR A 96 -10.41 -13.12 -3.23
N HIS A 97 -9.62 -12.08 -3.48
CA HIS A 97 -10.06 -10.69 -3.24
C HIS A 97 -11.32 -10.31 -4.04
N VAL A 98 -11.50 -10.84 -5.26
CA VAL A 98 -12.72 -10.60 -6.07
C VAL A 98 -13.94 -11.21 -5.41
N GLN A 99 -13.87 -12.49 -5.03
CA GLN A 99 -14.97 -13.17 -4.35
C GLN A 99 -15.29 -12.51 -3.01
N PHE A 100 -14.27 -12.12 -2.26
CA PHE A 100 -14.45 -11.46 -0.98
C PHE A 100 -15.09 -10.07 -1.12
N LYS A 101 -14.70 -9.30 -2.14
CA LYS A 101 -15.36 -8.03 -2.49
C LYS A 101 -16.84 -8.25 -2.76
N THR A 102 -17.19 -9.21 -3.62
CA THR A 102 -18.60 -9.52 -3.94
C THR A 102 -19.39 -9.92 -2.69
N TYR A 103 -18.80 -10.76 -1.84
CA TYR A 103 -19.38 -11.14 -0.55
C TYR A 103 -19.65 -9.92 0.33
N MET A 104 -18.65 -9.05 0.52
CA MET A 104 -18.79 -7.84 1.33
C MET A 104 -19.84 -6.88 0.78
N GLN A 105 -19.97 -6.76 -0.55
CA GLN A 105 -20.98 -5.91 -1.18
C GLN A 105 -22.41 -6.44 -1.01
N ALA A 106 -22.58 -7.76 -0.92
CA ALA A 106 -23.88 -8.39 -0.68
C ALA A 106 -24.29 -8.36 0.81
N GLN A 107 -23.33 -8.20 1.71
CA GLN A 107 -23.56 -8.17 3.16
C GLN A 107 -24.29 -6.88 3.56
N LYS A 108 -25.39 -7.02 4.31
CA LYS A 108 -26.15 -5.87 4.87
C LYS A 108 -25.74 -5.51 6.30
N ALA A 109 -25.00 -6.37 6.97
CA ALA A 109 -24.57 -6.17 8.35
C ALA A 109 -23.42 -5.16 8.44
N ASN A 110 -23.46 -4.27 9.44
CA ASN A 110 -22.49 -3.21 9.70
C ASN A 110 -21.74 -3.38 11.06
N GLY A 111 -21.86 -4.56 11.68
CA GLY A 111 -21.25 -4.86 12.99
C GLY A 111 -19.74 -5.15 12.91
N GLY A 112 -19.16 -5.60 14.02
CA GLY A 112 -17.71 -5.84 14.15
C GLY A 112 -17.14 -6.79 13.07
N ILE A 113 -17.93 -7.77 12.62
CA ILE A 113 -17.50 -8.69 11.55
C ILE A 113 -17.36 -7.99 10.19
N PHE A 114 -18.20 -6.99 9.89
CA PHE A 114 -18.05 -6.18 8.68
C PHE A 114 -16.79 -5.32 8.75
N VAL A 115 -16.53 -4.69 9.90
CA VAL A 115 -15.31 -3.91 10.13
C VAL A 115 -14.08 -4.79 9.96
N LEU A 116 -14.10 -6.02 10.48
CA LEU A 116 -13.03 -7.00 10.30
C LEU A 116 -12.84 -7.37 8.82
N ASN A 117 -13.94 -7.62 8.09
CA ASN A 117 -13.90 -7.93 6.67
C ASN A 117 -13.29 -6.77 5.85
N PHE A 118 -13.71 -5.54 6.15
CA PHE A 118 -13.14 -4.35 5.53
C PHE A 118 -11.64 -4.24 5.77
N LEU A 119 -11.19 -4.48 7.01
CA LEU A 119 -9.78 -4.43 7.35
C LEU A 119 -8.95 -5.49 6.63
N LEU A 120 -9.46 -6.72 6.51
CA LEU A 120 -8.83 -7.80 5.75
C LEU A 120 -8.70 -7.44 4.28
N PHE A 121 -9.76 -6.88 3.70
CA PHE A 121 -9.75 -6.46 2.31
C PHE A 121 -8.76 -5.31 2.09
N TYR A 122 -8.80 -4.30 2.96
CA TYR A 122 -7.88 -3.16 2.96
C TYR A 122 -6.42 -3.63 3.03
N ASN A 123 -6.06 -4.45 4.02
CA ASN A 123 -4.70 -4.95 4.20
C ASN A 123 -4.24 -5.88 3.07
N THR A 124 -5.14 -6.64 2.46
CA THR A 124 -4.81 -7.50 1.30
C THR A 124 -4.47 -6.66 0.07
N LEU A 125 -5.17 -5.54 -0.14
CA LEU A 125 -5.00 -4.71 -1.33
C LEU A 125 -3.90 -3.66 -1.18
N LEU A 126 -3.82 -3.02 -0.01
CA LEU A 126 -2.95 -1.86 0.22
C LEU A 126 -1.73 -2.21 1.08
N GLY A 127 -1.78 -3.27 1.87
CA GLY A 127 -0.65 -3.73 2.68
C GLY A 127 0.19 -4.77 1.94
N GLU A 128 -0.30 -6.01 1.89
CA GLU A 128 0.42 -7.12 1.27
C GLU A 128 -0.54 -8.02 0.49
N THR A 129 -0.40 -8.01 -0.84
CA THR A 129 -1.10 -8.95 -1.72
C THR A 129 -0.41 -10.30 -1.67
N THR A 130 -1.20 -11.37 -1.75
CA THR A 130 -0.66 -12.73 -1.77
C THR A 130 -0.35 -13.16 -3.21
N THR A 131 0.69 -13.97 -3.41
CA THR A 131 1.14 -14.47 -4.73
C THR A 131 0.04 -15.15 -5.53
N ASN A 132 -0.94 -15.70 -4.83
CA ASN A 132 -2.00 -16.47 -5.43
C ASN A 132 -3.30 -15.63 -5.59
N SER A 133 -3.39 -14.42 -5.02
CA SER A 133 -4.57 -13.52 -4.95
C SER A 133 -5.60 -13.83 -3.85
N SER A 134 -5.22 -14.58 -2.81
CA SER A 134 -6.05 -14.84 -1.62
C SER A 134 -6.01 -13.69 -0.61
N ILE A 135 -7.01 -13.67 0.27
CA ILE A 135 -7.06 -12.76 1.41
C ILE A 135 -5.90 -13.02 2.37
N ASN A 136 -5.19 -11.96 2.75
CA ASN A 136 -4.11 -12.02 3.73
C ASN A 136 -4.67 -12.05 5.15
N MET A 137 -4.68 -13.24 5.75
CA MET A 137 -5.19 -13.47 7.12
C MET A 137 -4.14 -13.30 8.21
N ARG A 138 -2.87 -13.01 7.89
CA ARG A 138 -1.73 -13.14 8.82
C ARG A 138 -1.84 -12.29 10.08
N PHE A 139 -2.59 -11.19 10.04
CA PHE A 139 -2.78 -10.30 11.17
C PHE A 139 -3.99 -10.65 12.05
N LEU A 140 -4.88 -11.56 11.62
CA LEU A 140 -6.08 -11.93 12.38
C LEU A 140 -5.78 -12.42 13.80
N PRO A 141 -4.72 -13.22 14.04
CA PRO A 141 -4.41 -13.66 15.40
C PRO A 141 -3.96 -12.54 16.34
N ALA A 142 -3.67 -11.33 15.85
CA ALA A 142 -3.40 -10.18 16.71
C ALA A 142 -4.68 -9.59 17.34
N MET A 143 -5.85 -9.98 16.87
CA MET A 143 -7.15 -9.41 17.24
C MET A 143 -7.90 -10.31 18.21
N HIS A 144 -8.70 -9.73 19.10
CA HIS A 144 -9.65 -10.45 19.96
C HIS A 144 -11.05 -9.85 19.86
N ARG A 145 -12.06 -10.57 20.33
CA ARG A 145 -13.46 -10.09 20.31
C ARG A 145 -13.63 -8.77 21.05
N GLY A 146 -14.41 -7.86 20.46
CA GLY A 146 -14.71 -6.55 21.04
C GLY A 146 -13.55 -5.55 20.98
N MET A 147 -12.42 -5.91 20.37
CA MET A 147 -11.28 -5.03 20.24
C MET A 147 -11.56 -3.85 19.30
N GLU A 148 -11.23 -2.64 19.75
CA GLU A 148 -11.30 -1.45 18.90
C GLU A 148 -10.15 -1.40 17.90
N ILE A 149 -10.46 -1.49 16.60
CA ILE A 149 -9.46 -1.50 15.53
C ILE A 149 -8.57 -0.23 15.51
N ARG A 150 -9.07 0.91 16.00
CA ARG A 150 -8.34 2.18 16.03
C ARG A 150 -7.15 2.19 17.01
N ILE A 151 -7.10 1.26 17.96
CA ILE A 151 -5.99 1.19 18.91
C ILE A 151 -4.72 0.65 18.26
N PHE A 152 -4.83 0.01 17.08
CA PHE A 152 -3.70 -0.52 16.34
C PHE A 152 -2.98 0.53 15.53
N ASN A 153 -1.65 0.41 15.49
CA ASN A 153 -0.81 1.19 14.61
C ASN A 153 -0.82 0.61 13.19
N GLN A 154 -1.82 1.01 12.39
CA GLN A 154 -1.95 0.55 11.01
C GLN A 154 -0.96 1.25 10.08
N CYS A 155 -0.55 2.47 10.43
CA CYS A 155 0.51 3.18 9.72
C CYS A 155 1.82 2.39 9.79
N GLU A 156 2.29 2.07 10.99
CA GLU A 156 3.54 1.31 11.18
C GLU A 156 3.43 -0.10 10.57
N TYR A 157 2.26 -0.73 10.66
CA TYR A 157 2.03 -2.01 10.00
C TYR A 157 2.19 -1.95 8.47
N MET A 158 1.64 -0.92 7.82
CA MET A 158 1.81 -0.72 6.38
C MET A 158 3.28 -0.46 6.02
N ILE A 159 3.98 0.36 6.81
CA ILE A 159 5.40 0.64 6.57
C ILE A 159 6.25 -0.64 6.74
N ARG A 160 6.02 -1.44 7.78
CA ARG A 160 6.69 -2.74 7.95
C ARG A 160 6.41 -3.71 6.80
N CYS A 161 5.18 -3.72 6.29
CA CYS A 161 4.84 -4.48 5.08
C CYS A 161 5.67 -4.01 3.87
N LEU A 162 5.83 -2.68 3.71
CA LEU A 162 6.66 -2.09 2.65
C LEU A 162 8.12 -2.50 2.82
N ASP A 163 8.71 -2.27 3.99
CA ASP A 163 10.11 -2.55 4.31
C ASP A 163 10.46 -3.99 3.94
N ARG A 164 9.72 -4.95 4.52
CA ARG A 164 9.91 -6.38 4.27
C ARG A 164 9.77 -6.76 2.80
N LYS A 165 8.81 -6.15 2.09
CA LYS A 165 8.57 -6.47 0.68
C LYS A 165 9.61 -5.89 -0.24
N VAL A 166 10.16 -4.72 0.05
CA VAL A 166 11.26 -4.15 -0.73
C VAL A 166 12.54 -4.98 -0.50
N GLU A 167 12.85 -5.34 0.75
CA GLU A 167 14.02 -6.17 1.07
C GLU A 167 14.00 -7.54 0.39
N GLY A 168 12.82 -8.17 0.31
CA GLY A 168 12.65 -9.50 -0.29
C GLY A 168 12.34 -9.50 -1.79
N TRP A 169 12.26 -8.35 -2.46
CA TRP A 169 11.80 -8.27 -3.85
C TRP A 169 12.96 -8.38 -4.85
N SER A 170 12.73 -9.16 -5.91
CA SER A 170 13.59 -9.24 -7.09
C SER A 170 12.92 -8.55 -8.27
N THR A 171 13.71 -7.91 -9.14
CA THR A 171 13.20 -7.19 -10.32
C THR A 171 12.51 -8.08 -11.35
N ASN A 172 12.67 -9.40 -11.23
CA ASN A 172 12.02 -10.38 -12.10
C ASN A 172 10.62 -10.76 -11.60
N ASP A 173 10.24 -10.38 -10.38
CA ASP A 173 8.98 -10.74 -9.76
C ASP A 173 8.00 -9.56 -9.71
N CYS A 174 6.71 -9.87 -9.63
CA CYS A 174 5.70 -8.87 -9.30
C CYS A 174 5.93 -8.35 -7.87
N PHE A 175 5.96 -7.03 -7.71
CA PHE A 175 5.97 -6.44 -6.38
C PHE A 175 4.58 -6.59 -5.72
N LEU A 176 4.55 -7.17 -4.53
CA LEU A 176 3.32 -7.51 -3.79
C LEU A 176 3.11 -6.69 -2.51
N GLY A 177 3.96 -5.70 -2.26
CA GLY A 177 3.84 -4.79 -1.12
C GLY A 177 2.95 -3.57 -1.38
N PRO A 178 2.97 -2.58 -0.46
CA PRO A 178 2.19 -1.34 -0.50
C PRO A 178 2.56 -0.39 -1.65
N MET A 179 2.40 -0.80 -2.91
CA MET A 179 2.68 0.06 -4.06
C MET A 179 1.89 1.38 -4.03
N PRO A 180 0.60 1.42 -3.60
CA PRO A 180 -0.13 2.68 -3.48
C PRO A 180 0.54 3.68 -2.53
N LEU A 181 1.20 3.22 -1.46
CA LEU A 181 1.95 4.11 -0.56
C LEU A 181 3.08 4.83 -1.29
N LEU A 182 3.89 4.09 -2.06
CA LEU A 182 4.99 4.67 -2.83
C LEU A 182 4.50 5.65 -3.91
N VAL A 183 3.47 5.26 -4.64
CA VAL A 183 2.90 6.08 -5.74
C VAL A 183 2.33 7.38 -5.17
N VAL A 184 1.46 7.30 -4.17
CA VAL A 184 0.80 8.50 -3.62
C VAL A 184 1.81 9.42 -2.94
N CYS A 185 2.81 8.89 -2.22
CA CYS A 185 3.88 9.72 -1.67
C CYS A 185 4.62 10.50 -2.78
N SER A 186 4.97 9.82 -3.87
CA SER A 186 5.68 10.46 -4.98
C SER A 186 4.83 11.51 -5.73
N GLU A 187 3.52 11.26 -5.90
CA GLU A 187 2.62 12.13 -6.65
C GLU A 187 2.10 13.32 -5.82
N CYS A 188 1.70 13.09 -4.57
CA CYS A 188 1.21 14.14 -3.68
C CYS A 188 2.27 15.21 -3.43
N LEU A 189 3.52 14.81 -3.22
CA LEU A 189 4.59 15.80 -3.00
C LEU A 189 5.00 16.50 -4.30
N HIS A 190 4.97 15.80 -5.44
CA HIS A 190 5.18 16.45 -6.75
C HIS A 190 4.12 17.53 -7.02
N ASN A 191 2.84 17.22 -6.80
CA ASN A 191 1.76 18.17 -6.98
C ASN A 191 1.80 19.31 -5.95
N PHE A 192 2.13 19.01 -4.69
CA PHE A 192 2.32 20.02 -3.66
C PHE A 192 3.48 20.97 -4.00
N LEU A 193 4.65 20.44 -4.35
CA LEU A 193 5.82 21.24 -4.74
C LEU A 193 5.52 22.09 -5.97
N ASN A 194 4.90 21.54 -7.01
CA ASN A 194 4.57 22.30 -8.21
C ASN A 194 3.54 23.40 -7.92
N THR A 195 2.49 23.10 -7.14
CA THR A 195 1.45 24.09 -6.81
C THR A 195 1.99 25.22 -5.95
N HIS A 196 2.84 24.91 -4.96
CA HIS A 196 3.43 25.90 -4.06
C HIS A 196 4.60 26.66 -4.68
N LEU A 197 5.41 26.03 -5.54
CA LEU A 197 6.44 26.73 -6.32
C LEU A 197 5.80 27.66 -7.35
N ASP A 198 4.73 27.25 -8.03
CA ASP A 198 3.98 28.14 -8.94
C ASP A 198 3.36 29.32 -8.20
N TYR A 199 2.84 29.09 -6.99
CA TYR A 199 2.31 30.17 -6.14
C TYR A 199 3.42 31.12 -5.68
N ALA A 200 4.55 30.58 -5.23
CA ALA A 200 5.70 31.36 -4.77
C ALA A 200 6.35 32.15 -5.92
N LEU A 201 6.51 31.54 -7.10
CA LEU A 201 7.04 32.21 -8.30
C LEU A 201 6.09 33.30 -8.78
N LYS A 202 4.77 33.07 -8.80
CA LYS A 202 3.79 34.12 -9.09
C LYS A 202 3.89 35.29 -8.10
N HIS A 203 4.04 35.00 -6.81
CA HIS A 203 4.15 36.03 -5.78
C HIS A 203 5.46 36.83 -5.85
N ILE A 204 6.57 36.19 -6.23
CA ILE A 204 7.87 36.85 -6.44
C ILE A 204 7.87 37.68 -7.73
N LEU A 205 7.25 37.20 -8.80
CA LEU A 205 7.17 37.92 -10.07
C LEU A 205 6.19 39.10 -10.04
N THR A 206 5.16 39.07 -9.18
CA THR A 206 4.26 40.22 -8.98
C THR A 206 4.81 41.31 -8.07
N HIS A 207 5.81 41.00 -7.23
CA HIS A 207 6.43 41.97 -6.30
C HIS A 207 7.78 42.54 -6.80
N ASN A 208 8.24 42.16 -8.00
CA ASN A 208 9.44 42.72 -8.64
C ASN A 208 9.10 43.63 -9.83
N ILE A 209 7.85 44.13 -9.89
CA ILE A 209 7.43 45.18 -10.81
C ILE A 209 6.92 46.34 -9.95
N ASP A 210 7.85 47.05 -9.31
CA ASP A 210 7.69 48.42 -8.82
C ASP A 210 9.10 49.07 -8.75
#